data_AF-A0A9E3FTR2-F1
#
_entry.id   AF-A0A9E3FTR2-F1
#
_cell.length_a   1.000
_cell.length_b   1.000
_cell.length_c   1.000
_cell.angle_alpha   90.00
_cell.angle_beta   90.00
_cell.angle_gamma   90.00
#
_symmetry.space_group_name_H-M   'P 1'
#
loop_
_entity.id
_entity.type
_entity.pdbx_description
1 polymer ?
#
loop_
_entity_poly.entity_id
_entity_poly.type
_entity_poly.pdbx_seq_one_letter_code
_entity_poly.pdbx_strand_id
1 'polypeptide(L)'
;MEFEDCNLLLEPGYQPFESGYKDLAGGKKLVAALTRMPGCRAKMVHWWFGWLDGIEQYKLWHPRDHVASSWVNRIDDNYIGASHVVSEYLAGPCGPLYNLTTDFHHPHEIFDAQRYDSSGSVAICARIGDQDAPVHVGRMCHFVRDTDYGCEMRSRFWLGILTDKKTRQQVPEHIAVEGRKRQLNDDFTRRLHQHATEEMGYLTEVLPVLYRRYTGDNAF
;
A
#
# COMPACT_ATOMS: atom_id res chain seq x y z
N MET A 1 -3.59 -15.68 -4.60
CA MET A 1 -2.95 -14.68 -5.45
C MET A 1 -1.53 -14.59 -4.97
N GLU A 2 -0.67 -15.37 -5.61
CA GLU A 2 0.77 -15.15 -5.54
C GLU A 2 1.08 -13.81 -6.24
N PHE A 3 2.32 -13.33 -6.18
CA PHE A 3 2.67 -12.04 -6.80
C PHE A 3 2.56 -12.10 -8.33
N GLU A 4 2.89 -13.25 -8.90
CA GLU A 4 2.81 -13.53 -10.34
C GLU A 4 1.36 -13.47 -10.86
N ASP A 5 0.37 -13.66 -9.98
CA ASP A 5 -1.05 -13.56 -10.28
C ASP A 5 -1.61 -12.13 -10.16
N CYS A 6 -0.77 -11.11 -9.93
CA CYS A 6 -1.22 -9.75 -9.64
C CYS A 6 -2.18 -9.18 -10.70
N ASN A 7 -2.02 -9.55 -11.98
CA ASN A 7 -2.91 -9.15 -13.07
C ASN A 7 -4.37 -9.60 -12.87
N LEU A 8 -4.66 -10.57 -11.98
CA LEU A 8 -6.03 -10.90 -11.59
C LEU A 8 -6.77 -9.74 -10.89
N LEU A 9 -6.06 -8.72 -10.39
CA LEU A 9 -6.68 -7.49 -9.89
C LEU A 9 -7.34 -6.68 -11.01
N LEU A 10 -6.86 -6.80 -12.26
CA LEU A 10 -7.41 -6.12 -13.44
C LEU A 10 -8.69 -6.78 -13.96
N GLU A 11 -8.98 -8.01 -13.55
CA GLU A 11 -10.18 -8.73 -13.97
C GLU A 11 -11.45 -8.09 -13.37
N PRO A 12 -12.58 -8.14 -14.10
CA PRO A 12 -13.85 -7.66 -13.58
C PRO A 12 -14.29 -8.47 -12.36
N GLY A 13 -15.09 -7.83 -11.49
CA GLY A 13 -15.60 -8.47 -10.28
C GLY A 13 -14.54 -8.64 -9.19
N TYR A 14 -14.66 -9.70 -8.41
CA TYR A 14 -13.84 -9.94 -7.22
C TYR A 14 -13.11 -11.28 -7.32
N GLN A 15 -11.94 -11.34 -6.69
CA GLN A 15 -11.21 -12.57 -6.51
C GLN A 15 -11.72 -13.30 -5.25
N PRO A 16 -11.47 -14.62 -5.09
CA PRO A 16 -11.97 -15.37 -3.94
C PRO A 16 -11.49 -14.88 -2.56
N PHE A 17 -10.42 -14.08 -2.51
CA PHE A 17 -9.82 -13.58 -1.27
C PHE A 17 -9.53 -12.07 -1.41
N GLU A 18 -10.50 -11.25 -1.04
CA GLU A 18 -10.40 -9.79 -1.09
C GLU A 18 -9.98 -9.15 0.24
N SER A 19 -10.13 -9.86 1.37
CA SER A 19 -9.78 -9.35 2.69
C SER A 19 -9.33 -10.46 3.63
N GLY A 20 -8.32 -10.19 4.45
CA GLY A 20 -7.72 -11.10 5.42
C GLY A 20 -6.23 -11.31 5.17
N TYR A 21 -5.64 -12.27 5.88
CA TYR A 21 -4.25 -12.68 5.67
C TYR A 21 -4.13 -14.20 5.63
N LYS A 22 -3.12 -14.70 4.89
CA LYS A 22 -2.86 -16.14 4.77
C LYS A 22 -1.41 -16.44 4.41
N ASP A 23 -1.00 -17.68 4.68
CA ASP A 23 0.28 -18.21 4.23
C ASP A 23 0.30 -18.45 2.72
N LEU A 24 1.49 -18.26 2.14
CA LEU A 24 1.87 -18.60 0.79
C LEU A 24 3.08 -19.55 0.82
N ALA A 25 3.46 -20.09 -0.33
CA ALA A 25 4.56 -21.04 -0.42
C ALA A 25 5.89 -20.48 0.12
N GLY A 26 6.71 -21.34 0.73
CA GLY A 26 8.04 -21.00 1.25
C GLY A 26 8.04 -20.10 2.49
N GLY A 27 6.90 -19.91 3.17
CA GLY A 27 6.79 -19.00 4.33
C GLY A 27 6.62 -17.53 3.94
N LYS A 28 6.24 -17.26 2.68
CA LYS A 28 5.67 -15.96 2.28
C LYS A 28 4.29 -15.80 2.91
N LYS A 29 3.79 -14.57 2.98
CA LYS A 29 2.43 -14.29 3.44
C LYS A 29 1.75 -13.29 2.50
N LEU A 30 0.43 -13.42 2.37
CA LEU A 30 -0.41 -12.45 1.70
C LEU A 30 -1.26 -11.74 2.75
N VAL A 31 -1.28 -10.41 2.71
CA VAL A 31 -2.34 -9.61 3.33
C VAL A 31 -3.17 -8.98 2.22
N ALA A 32 -4.49 -9.07 2.33
CA ALA A 32 -5.44 -8.44 1.44
C ALA A 32 -6.41 -7.59 2.28
N ALA A 33 -6.78 -6.42 1.77
CA ALA A 33 -7.85 -5.62 2.35
C ALA A 33 -8.72 -5.04 1.22
N LEU A 34 -10.03 -5.02 1.45
CA LEU A 34 -11.00 -4.38 0.58
C LEU A 34 -11.71 -3.30 1.39
N THR A 35 -11.55 -2.06 0.97
CA THR A 35 -12.21 -0.90 1.58
C THR A 35 -13.10 -0.25 0.55
N ARG A 36 -14.40 -0.14 0.86
CA ARG A 36 -15.34 0.66 0.09
C ARG A 36 -15.21 2.11 0.52
N MET A 37 -15.07 3.01 -0.45
CA MET A 37 -14.85 4.43 -0.20
C MET A 37 -16.00 5.23 -0.86
N PRO A 38 -17.22 5.24 -0.26
CA PRO A 38 -18.36 5.99 -0.79
C PRO A 38 -18.04 7.48 -0.93
N GLY A 39 -18.46 8.09 -2.04
CA GLY A 39 -18.21 9.51 -2.31
C GLY A 39 -16.78 9.86 -2.73
N CYS A 40 -15.84 8.90 -2.69
CA CYS A 40 -14.48 9.04 -3.20
C CYS A 40 -14.37 8.61 -4.67
N ARG A 41 -13.27 8.97 -5.31
CA ARG A 41 -12.86 8.48 -6.64
C ARG A 41 -11.39 8.11 -6.67
N ALA A 42 -11.02 7.25 -7.61
CA ALA A 42 -9.64 6.83 -7.84
C ALA A 42 -8.69 8.01 -8.02
N LYS A 43 -9.11 9.06 -8.76
CA LYS A 43 -8.34 10.31 -8.92
C LYS A 43 -8.05 11.04 -7.60
N MET A 44 -8.97 10.96 -6.63
CA MET A 44 -8.81 11.61 -5.33
C MET A 44 -7.76 10.87 -4.51
N VAL A 45 -7.77 9.54 -4.55
CA VAL A 45 -6.74 8.72 -3.90
C VAL A 45 -5.38 8.98 -4.54
N HIS A 46 -5.29 9.04 -5.87
CA HIS A 46 -4.05 9.39 -6.55
C HIS A 46 -3.50 10.75 -6.09
N TRP A 47 -4.37 11.77 -6.03
CA TRP A 47 -4.01 13.09 -5.52
C TRP A 47 -3.54 13.07 -4.07
N TRP A 48 -4.20 12.29 -3.20
CA TRP A 48 -3.84 12.18 -1.78
C TRP A 48 -2.37 11.81 -1.60
N PHE A 49 -1.88 10.81 -2.35
CA PHE A 49 -0.49 10.36 -2.25
C PHE A 49 0.52 11.38 -2.78
N GLY A 50 0.11 12.30 -3.67
CA GLY A 50 0.97 13.43 -4.06
C GLY A 50 0.93 14.59 -3.06
N TRP A 51 -0.26 14.88 -2.51
CA TRP A 51 -0.47 15.99 -1.57
C TRP A 51 0.04 15.71 -0.14
N LEU A 52 0.05 14.43 0.27
CA LEU A 52 0.55 14.00 1.58
C LEU A 52 2.01 14.41 1.74
N ASP A 53 2.32 15.30 2.69
CA ASP A 53 3.68 15.82 2.89
C ASP A 53 4.27 15.38 4.24
N GLY A 54 3.82 15.99 5.33
CA GLY A 54 4.35 15.77 6.67
C GLY A 54 3.40 15.03 7.60
N ILE A 55 3.78 15.00 8.88
CA ILE A 55 3.03 14.31 9.94
C ILE A 55 1.61 14.88 10.13
N GLU A 56 1.39 16.17 9.90
CA GLU A 56 0.07 16.79 10.08
C GLU A 56 -0.96 16.18 9.10
N GLN A 57 -0.61 16.04 7.83
CA GLN A 57 -1.43 15.34 6.85
C GLN A 57 -1.48 13.84 7.13
N TYR A 58 -0.36 13.24 7.53
CA TYR A 58 -0.30 11.80 7.78
C TYR A 58 -1.26 11.39 8.91
N LYS A 59 -1.39 12.18 9.97
CA LYS A 59 -2.36 11.93 11.05
C LYS A 59 -3.82 12.04 10.64
N LEU A 60 -4.16 12.77 9.57
CA LEU A 60 -5.52 12.77 9.03
C LEU A 60 -5.90 11.39 8.46
N TRP A 61 -4.91 10.65 7.97
CA TRP A 61 -5.09 9.31 7.41
C TRP A 61 -5.28 8.25 8.50
N HIS A 62 -4.51 8.32 9.59
CA HIS A 62 -4.74 7.45 10.74
C HIS A 62 -4.29 8.11 12.05
N PRO A 63 -5.20 8.77 12.80
CA PRO A 63 -4.84 9.63 13.93
C PRO A 63 -4.23 8.87 15.12
N ARG A 64 -4.45 7.56 15.20
CA ARG A 64 -3.96 6.71 16.30
C ARG A 64 -2.62 6.02 16.02
N ASP A 65 -2.28 5.81 14.75
CA ASP A 65 -1.19 4.90 14.37
C ASP A 65 -0.02 5.67 13.73
N HIS A 66 -0.30 6.77 13.04
CA HIS A 66 0.70 7.55 12.33
C HIS A 66 1.47 8.49 13.27
N VAL A 67 2.78 8.28 13.40
CA VAL A 67 3.64 8.97 14.39
C VAL A 67 4.64 9.91 13.72
N ALA A 68 5.27 9.51 12.63
CA ALA A 68 6.19 10.34 11.86
C ALA A 68 6.04 10.08 10.35
N SER A 69 6.30 11.11 9.55
CA SER A 69 6.22 11.06 8.08
C SER A 69 7.24 12.01 7.48
N SER A 70 8.04 11.52 6.54
CA SER A 70 8.93 12.32 5.70
C SER A 70 9.12 11.66 4.33
N TRP A 71 9.62 12.43 3.37
CA TRP A 71 9.88 11.97 2.02
C TRP A 71 11.35 12.05 1.67
N VAL A 72 11.81 11.09 0.87
CA VAL A 72 13.15 11.05 0.29
C VAL A 72 13.02 10.99 -1.24
N ASN A 73 13.80 11.83 -1.93
CA ASN A 73 13.83 11.93 -3.40
C ASN A 73 12.48 12.28 -4.05
N ARG A 74 11.56 12.94 -3.33
CA ARG A 74 10.31 13.43 -3.91
C ARG A 74 10.54 14.72 -4.69
N ILE A 75 9.99 14.79 -5.90
CA ILE A 75 10.10 15.94 -6.80
C ILE A 75 8.68 16.35 -7.21
N ASP A 76 8.36 17.64 -7.14
CA ASP A 76 7.09 18.24 -7.60
C ASP A 76 5.83 17.46 -7.17
N ASP A 77 5.76 17.09 -5.89
CA ASP A 77 4.63 16.34 -5.30
C ASP A 77 4.32 14.99 -5.99
N ASN A 78 5.25 14.46 -6.76
CA ASN A 78 5.13 13.13 -7.36
C ASN A 78 5.72 12.06 -6.44
N TYR A 79 4.86 11.17 -5.96
CA TYR A 79 5.29 10.05 -5.11
C TYR A 79 5.99 8.94 -5.91
N ILE A 80 5.74 8.80 -7.22
CA ILE A 80 6.34 7.72 -8.03
C ILE A 80 7.85 7.95 -8.15
N GLY A 81 8.64 6.97 -7.71
CA GLY A 81 10.10 7.06 -7.65
C GLY A 81 10.64 7.64 -6.33
N ALA A 82 9.77 8.16 -5.47
CA ALA A 82 10.12 8.63 -4.14
C ALA A 82 9.97 7.53 -3.09
N SER A 83 10.60 7.74 -1.93
CA SER A 83 10.44 6.89 -0.75
C SER A 83 9.72 7.67 0.35
N HIS A 84 8.65 7.11 0.87
CA HIS A 84 7.97 7.62 2.07
C HIS A 84 8.52 6.88 3.29
N VAL A 85 9.03 7.65 4.24
CA VAL A 85 9.73 7.17 5.42
C VAL A 85 8.88 7.51 6.63
N VAL A 86 8.40 6.47 7.32
CA VAL A 86 7.38 6.62 8.35
C VAL A 86 7.74 5.88 9.62
N SER A 87 7.26 6.41 10.73
CA SER A 87 7.14 5.66 11.99
C SER A 87 5.67 5.51 12.29
N GLU A 88 5.22 4.27 12.45
CA GLU A 88 3.80 3.98 12.68
C GLU A 88 3.56 2.70 13.46
N TYR A 89 2.44 2.67 14.16
CA TYR A 89 1.91 1.44 14.72
C TYR A 89 1.11 0.70 13.66
N LEU A 90 1.08 -0.62 13.75
CA LEU A 90 0.11 -1.42 13.00
C LEU A 90 -0.92 -1.94 13.99
N ALA A 91 -2.11 -1.35 13.96
CA ALA A 91 -3.23 -1.61 14.87
C ALA A 91 -2.97 -1.17 16.32
N GLY A 92 -2.64 0.11 16.50
CA GLY A 92 -2.65 0.81 17.77
C GLY A 92 -1.37 0.73 18.61
N PRO A 93 -1.20 1.67 19.57
CA PRO A 93 0.05 1.91 20.30
C PRO A 93 0.41 0.86 21.34
N CYS A 94 -0.48 -0.12 21.59
CA CYS A 94 -0.14 -1.29 22.40
C CYS A 94 0.73 -2.30 21.65
N GLY A 95 0.90 -2.12 20.33
CA GLY A 95 1.81 -2.89 19.49
C GLY A 95 3.20 -2.27 19.39
N PRO A 96 4.11 -2.95 18.67
CA PRO A 96 5.40 -2.38 18.33
C PRO A 96 5.23 -1.17 17.39
N LEU A 97 6.11 -0.18 17.55
CA LEU A 97 6.30 0.90 16.59
C LEU A 97 7.22 0.40 15.47
N TYR A 98 6.78 0.55 14.22
CA TYR A 98 7.55 0.16 13.04
C TYR A 98 8.14 1.40 12.37
N ASN A 99 9.41 1.33 12.01
CA ASN A 99 10.08 2.33 11.18
C ASN A 99 10.17 1.79 9.76
N LEU A 100 9.28 2.26 8.89
CA LEU A 100 9.09 1.69 7.56
C LEU A 100 9.57 2.65 6.47
N THR A 101 10.01 2.07 5.35
CA THR A 101 10.22 2.74 4.08
C THR A 101 9.34 2.11 3.03
N THR A 102 8.60 2.95 2.32
CA THR A 102 7.75 2.60 1.20
C THR A 102 8.31 3.25 -0.06
N ASP A 103 8.97 2.45 -0.90
CA ASP A 103 9.53 2.89 -2.17
C ASP A 103 8.48 2.76 -3.28
N PHE A 104 7.87 3.88 -3.66
CA PHE A 104 6.85 3.90 -4.69
C PHE A 104 7.45 3.78 -6.08
N HIS A 105 6.71 3.13 -6.96
CA HIS A 105 7.14 2.89 -8.32
C HIS A 105 5.95 2.77 -9.28
N HIS A 106 6.24 2.78 -10.58
CA HIS A 106 5.19 2.80 -11.58
C HIS A 106 4.38 1.48 -11.56
N PRO A 107 3.05 1.51 -11.77
CA PRO A 107 2.22 0.31 -11.83
C PRO A 107 2.63 -0.72 -12.88
N HIS A 108 3.28 -0.30 -13.96
CA HIS A 108 3.83 -1.19 -15.00
C HIS A 108 4.93 -2.14 -14.50
N GLU A 109 5.46 -1.92 -13.29
CA GLU A 109 6.38 -2.87 -12.66
C GLU A 109 5.66 -4.04 -11.96
N ILE A 110 4.35 -3.95 -11.75
CA ILE A 110 3.52 -5.03 -11.19
C ILE A 110 2.61 -5.60 -12.28
N PHE A 111 1.93 -4.74 -13.01
CA PHE A 111 0.90 -5.14 -13.96
C PHE A 111 1.41 -5.19 -15.39
N ASP A 112 0.71 -5.97 -16.23
CA ASP A 112 0.80 -5.81 -17.67
C ASP A 112 0.41 -4.38 -18.06
N ALA A 113 1.31 -3.68 -18.75
CA ALA A 113 1.19 -2.25 -19.02
C ALA A 113 -0.06 -1.92 -19.84
N GLN A 114 -0.28 -2.65 -20.94
CA GLN A 114 -1.41 -2.38 -21.84
C GLN A 114 -2.75 -2.62 -21.13
N ARG A 115 -2.85 -3.71 -20.37
CA ARG A 115 -4.06 -4.03 -19.62
C ARG A 115 -4.31 -3.03 -18.50
N TYR A 116 -3.27 -2.60 -17.79
CA TYR A 116 -3.38 -1.58 -16.75
C TYR A 116 -3.86 -0.24 -17.33
N ASP A 117 -3.24 0.23 -18.40
CA ASP A 117 -3.60 1.50 -19.05
C ASP A 117 -5.04 1.48 -19.56
N SER A 118 -5.50 0.32 -20.04
CA SER A 118 -6.88 0.11 -20.52
C SER A 118 -7.91 -0.03 -19.39
N SER A 119 -7.48 -0.23 -18.13
CA SER A 119 -8.39 -0.49 -17.00
C SER A 119 -9.08 0.76 -16.47
N GLY A 120 -8.54 1.95 -16.72
CA GLY A 120 -8.98 3.21 -16.13
C GLY A 120 -8.85 3.28 -14.61
N SER A 121 -8.19 2.30 -13.97
CA SER A 121 -7.99 2.23 -12.53
C SER A 121 -6.71 2.97 -12.11
N VAL A 122 -6.61 3.31 -10.82
CA VAL A 122 -5.38 3.85 -10.22
C VAL A 122 -4.75 2.77 -9.36
N ALA A 123 -3.46 2.50 -9.56
CA ALA A 123 -2.69 1.66 -8.65
C ALA A 123 -1.58 2.46 -7.95
N ILE A 124 -1.54 2.35 -6.62
CA ILE A 124 -0.42 2.83 -5.82
C ILE A 124 0.45 1.63 -5.48
N CYS A 125 1.61 1.54 -6.12
CA CYS A 125 2.50 0.38 -6.05
C CYS A 125 3.80 0.76 -5.35
N ALA A 126 4.24 -0.12 -4.44
CA ALA A 126 5.49 0.11 -3.72
C ALA A 126 6.19 -1.17 -3.29
N ARG A 127 7.46 -1.02 -2.95
CA ARG A 127 8.25 -2.00 -2.20
C ARG A 127 8.34 -1.51 -0.77
N ILE A 128 8.05 -2.38 0.18
CA ILE A 128 8.00 -2.03 1.61
C ILE A 128 9.11 -2.74 2.37
N GLY A 129 9.66 -2.10 3.40
CA GLY A 129 10.65 -2.69 4.28
C GLY A 129 10.93 -1.83 5.50
N ASP A 130 11.65 -2.40 6.45
CA ASP A 130 12.18 -1.67 7.59
C ASP A 130 13.24 -0.65 7.13
N GLN A 131 13.28 0.55 7.71
CA GLN A 131 14.20 1.63 7.34
C GLN A 131 15.67 1.20 7.37
N ASP A 132 16.07 0.51 8.44
CA ASP A 132 17.46 0.14 8.73
C ASP A 132 17.87 -1.17 8.04
N ALA A 133 16.91 -1.93 7.51
CA ALA A 133 17.20 -3.14 6.77
C ALA A 133 17.70 -2.83 5.33
N PRO A 134 18.70 -3.58 4.83
CA PRO A 134 19.20 -3.43 3.45
C PRO A 134 18.27 -4.05 2.40
N VAL A 135 17.15 -4.63 2.82
CA VAL A 135 16.19 -5.34 1.96
C VAL A 135 14.78 -4.81 2.13
N HIS A 136 13.99 -4.85 1.08
CA HIS A 136 12.52 -4.80 1.17
C HIS A 136 12.01 -6.15 1.70
N VAL A 137 10.98 -6.12 2.53
CA VAL A 137 10.29 -7.31 3.04
C VAL A 137 9.18 -7.78 2.10
N GLY A 138 8.72 -6.94 1.17
CA GLY A 138 7.67 -7.33 0.23
C GLY A 138 7.32 -6.27 -0.81
N ARG A 139 6.26 -6.60 -1.56
CA ARG A 139 5.59 -5.70 -2.52
C ARG A 139 4.21 -5.35 -1.97
N MET A 140 3.75 -4.14 -2.26
CA MET A 140 2.37 -3.73 -1.99
C MET A 140 1.73 -3.08 -3.22
N CYS A 141 0.42 -3.20 -3.30
CA CYS A 141 -0.40 -2.48 -4.25
C CYS A 141 -1.74 -2.10 -3.60
N HIS A 142 -2.10 -0.83 -3.68
CA HIS A 142 -3.48 -0.38 -3.53
C HIS A 142 -4.09 -0.19 -4.91
N PHE A 143 -4.92 -1.13 -5.34
CA PHE A 143 -5.62 -1.05 -6.62
C PHE A 143 -6.99 -0.41 -6.41
N VAL A 144 -7.21 0.75 -7.00
CA VAL A 144 -8.41 1.58 -6.81
C VAL A 144 -9.19 1.66 -8.11
N ARG A 145 -10.45 1.22 -8.06
CA ARG A 145 -11.38 1.34 -9.19
C ARG A 145 -12.64 2.09 -8.78
N ASP A 146 -13.15 2.89 -9.70
CA ASP A 146 -14.41 3.60 -9.50
C ASP A 146 -15.60 2.64 -9.61
N THR A 147 -16.63 2.94 -8.82
CA THR A 147 -17.91 2.22 -8.76
C THR A 147 -19.08 3.22 -8.86
N ASP A 148 -20.31 2.73 -8.81
CA ASP A 148 -21.52 3.55 -8.76
C ASP A 148 -21.62 4.39 -7.48
N TYR A 149 -21.14 3.88 -6.34
CA TYR A 149 -21.20 4.57 -5.04
C TYR A 149 -19.96 5.43 -4.71
N GLY A 150 -18.88 5.34 -5.48
CA GLY A 150 -17.61 6.00 -5.18
C GLY A 150 -16.43 5.25 -5.80
N CYS A 151 -15.49 4.82 -4.98
CA CYS A 151 -14.48 3.86 -5.40
C CYS A 151 -14.33 2.74 -4.37
N GLU A 152 -13.62 1.70 -4.76
CA GLU A 152 -13.12 0.70 -3.82
C GLU A 152 -11.62 0.52 -3.99
N MET A 153 -10.94 0.38 -2.86
CA MET A 153 -9.52 0.09 -2.81
C MET A 153 -9.31 -1.37 -2.42
N ARG A 154 -8.61 -2.10 -3.29
CA ARG A 154 -8.20 -3.49 -3.14
C ARG A 154 -6.70 -3.54 -2.88
N SER A 155 -6.34 -3.63 -1.61
CA SER A 155 -4.96 -3.67 -1.14
C SER A 155 -4.43 -5.10 -1.20
N ARG A 156 -3.18 -5.26 -1.64
CA ARG A 156 -2.41 -6.49 -1.55
C ARG A 156 -1.03 -6.20 -1.01
N PHE A 157 -0.59 -6.98 -0.04
CA PHE A 157 0.77 -6.99 0.47
C PHE A 157 1.32 -8.40 0.29
N TRP A 158 2.21 -8.56 -0.70
CA TRP A 158 2.93 -9.81 -0.95
C TRP A 158 4.23 -9.79 -0.15
N LEU A 159 4.19 -10.42 1.03
CA LEU A 159 5.26 -10.39 2.01
C LEU A 159 6.18 -11.60 1.87
N GLY A 160 7.47 -11.39 2.09
CA GLY A 160 8.51 -12.41 2.01
C GLY A 160 9.21 -12.48 0.66
N ILE A 161 8.91 -11.56 -0.26
CA ILE A 161 9.66 -11.34 -1.50
C ILE A 161 10.82 -10.41 -1.16
N LEU A 162 11.88 -10.97 -0.57
CA LEU A 162 13.01 -10.18 -0.11
C LEU A 162 13.84 -9.69 -1.30
N THR A 163 14.00 -8.39 -1.46
CA THR A 163 14.83 -7.78 -2.50
C THR A 163 15.80 -6.78 -1.92
N ASP A 164 17.05 -6.79 -2.39
CA ASP A 164 18.05 -5.79 -2.01
C ASP A 164 17.58 -4.39 -2.42
N LYS A 165 17.67 -3.43 -1.49
CA LYS A 165 17.17 -2.07 -1.74
C LYS A 165 17.95 -1.31 -2.81
N LYS A 166 19.25 -1.60 -2.97
CA LYS A 166 20.14 -0.92 -3.91
C LYS A 166 20.08 -1.55 -5.29
N THR A 167 20.23 -2.87 -5.38
CA THR A 167 20.33 -3.58 -6.65
C THR A 167 18.98 -4.02 -7.20
N ARG A 168 17.94 -4.02 -6.35
CA ARG A 168 16.59 -4.54 -6.64
C ARG A 168 16.56 -6.03 -6.99
N GLN A 169 17.67 -6.74 -6.82
CA GLN A 169 17.75 -8.18 -7.02
C GLN A 169 17.09 -8.93 -5.87
N GLN A 170 16.43 -10.04 -6.20
CA GLN A 170 15.84 -10.91 -5.19
C GLN A 170 16.91 -11.64 -4.41
N VAL A 171 16.75 -11.69 -3.10
CA VAL A 171 17.63 -12.42 -2.19
C VAL A 171 17.52 -13.91 -2.50
N PRO A 172 18.64 -14.66 -2.59
CA PRO A 172 18.61 -16.10 -2.82
C PRO A 172 17.72 -16.84 -1.82
N GLU A 173 16.93 -17.80 -2.30
CA GLU A 173 15.87 -18.46 -1.53
C GLU A 173 16.35 -19.05 -0.20
N HIS A 174 17.53 -19.68 -0.18
CA HIS A 174 18.11 -20.29 1.03
C HIS A 174 18.41 -19.26 2.14
N ILE A 175 18.66 -17.99 1.79
CA ILE A 175 18.82 -16.88 2.74
C ILE A 175 17.45 -16.30 3.09
N ALA A 176 16.57 -16.17 2.09
CA ALA A 176 15.26 -15.56 2.24
C ALA A 176 14.32 -16.36 3.15
N VAL A 177 14.43 -17.70 3.18
CA VAL A 177 13.64 -18.55 4.10
C VAL A 177 13.92 -18.19 5.56
N GLU A 178 15.20 -18.05 5.94
CA GLU A 178 15.58 -17.71 7.31
C GLU A 178 15.24 -16.26 7.66
N GLY A 179 15.36 -15.34 6.70
CA GLY A 179 14.90 -13.95 6.86
C GLY A 179 13.39 -13.85 7.12
N ARG A 180 12.58 -14.59 6.36
CA ARG A 180 11.11 -14.63 6.51
C ARG A 180 10.68 -15.08 7.89
N LYS A 181 11.27 -16.16 8.43
CA LYS A 181 10.92 -16.68 9.77
C LYS A 181 11.10 -15.65 10.88
N ARG A 182 12.04 -14.72 10.73
CA ARG A 182 12.29 -13.66 11.73
C ARG A 182 11.36 -12.47 11.57
N GLN A 183 11.04 -12.10 10.33
CA GLN A 183 10.33 -10.85 10.02
C GLN A 183 8.82 -11.02 9.85
N LEU A 184 8.35 -12.22 9.47
CA LEU A 184 6.95 -12.49 9.18
C LEU A 184 6.36 -13.44 10.20
N ASN A 185 5.50 -12.91 11.05
CA ASN A 185 4.69 -13.68 11.98
C ASN A 185 3.21 -13.31 11.83
N ASP A 186 2.34 -14.13 12.41
CA ASP A 186 0.88 -13.95 12.27
C ASP A 186 0.38 -12.67 12.93
N ASP A 187 1.02 -12.22 14.01
CA ASP A 187 0.64 -10.97 14.68
C ASP A 187 0.90 -9.77 13.76
N PHE A 188 2.06 -9.72 13.10
CA PHE A 188 2.38 -8.70 12.11
C PHE A 188 1.35 -8.68 10.98
N THR A 189 1.00 -9.81 10.38
CA THR A 189 0.05 -9.82 9.25
C THR A 189 -1.38 -9.49 9.68
N ARG A 190 -1.79 -9.91 10.88
CA ARG A 190 -3.08 -9.55 11.46
C ARG A 190 -3.16 -8.04 11.72
N ARG A 191 -2.10 -7.47 12.28
CA ARG A 191 -1.99 -6.03 12.55
C ARG A 191 -1.98 -5.20 11.26
N LEU A 192 -1.20 -5.63 10.27
CA LEU A 192 -1.16 -4.98 8.97
C LEU A 192 -2.54 -5.01 8.27
N HIS A 193 -3.25 -6.14 8.35
CA HIS A 193 -4.61 -6.24 7.80
C HIS A 193 -5.59 -5.27 8.45
N GLN A 194 -5.57 -5.19 9.78
CA GLN A 194 -6.41 -4.25 10.54
C GLN A 194 -6.06 -2.81 10.18
N HIS A 195 -4.78 -2.44 10.24
CA HIS A 195 -4.29 -1.10 9.93
C HIS A 195 -4.68 -0.67 8.51
N ALA A 196 -4.43 -1.50 7.50
CA ALA A 196 -4.79 -1.21 6.10
C ALA A 196 -6.30 -1.05 5.87
N THR A 197 -7.13 -1.65 6.73
CA THR A 197 -8.59 -1.49 6.68
C THR A 197 -9.02 -0.19 7.36
N GLU A 198 -8.46 0.10 8.53
CA GLU A 198 -8.79 1.28 9.35
C GLU A 198 -8.36 2.58 8.67
N GLU A 199 -7.13 2.68 8.16
CA GLU A 199 -6.59 3.90 7.55
C GLU A 199 -7.43 4.35 6.33
N MET A 200 -7.87 3.41 5.50
CA MET A 200 -8.67 3.73 4.33
C MET A 200 -10.10 4.10 4.71
N GLY A 201 -10.60 3.56 5.84
CA GLY A 201 -11.85 3.98 6.45
C GLY A 201 -11.80 5.44 6.88
N TYR A 202 -10.77 5.86 7.62
CA TYR A 202 -10.60 7.28 8.00
C TYR A 202 -10.41 8.18 6.78
N LEU A 203 -9.60 7.77 5.81
CA LEU A 203 -9.35 8.54 4.60
C LEU A 203 -10.64 8.80 3.82
N THR A 204 -11.53 7.80 3.74
CA THR A 204 -12.83 7.92 3.06
C THR A 204 -13.64 9.11 3.56
N GLU A 205 -13.64 9.36 4.87
CA GLU A 205 -14.45 10.41 5.49
C GLU A 205 -13.95 11.83 5.15
N VAL A 206 -12.63 11.99 4.96
CA VAL A 206 -12.01 13.32 4.76
C VAL A 206 -11.65 13.61 3.31
N LEU A 207 -11.37 12.58 2.53
CA LEU A 207 -10.74 12.71 1.21
C LEU A 207 -11.56 13.56 0.22
N PRO A 208 -12.88 13.36 0.02
CA PRO A 208 -13.62 14.14 -0.96
C PRO A 208 -13.67 15.63 -0.61
N VAL A 209 -13.74 15.95 0.68
CA VAL A 209 -13.79 17.34 1.18
C VAL A 209 -12.44 18.02 0.98
N LEU A 210 -11.35 17.34 1.36
CA LEU A 210 -9.99 17.86 1.18
C LEU A 210 -9.68 18.04 -0.31
N TYR A 211 -9.96 17.03 -1.14
CA TYR A 211 -9.73 17.09 -2.57
C TYR A 211 -10.42 18.31 -3.20
N ARG A 212 -11.72 18.49 -2.98
CA ARG A 212 -12.47 19.65 -3.50
C ARG A 212 -11.90 20.98 -3.01
N ARG A 213 -11.52 21.06 -1.73
CA ARG A 213 -10.99 22.29 -1.13
C ARG A 213 -9.66 22.72 -1.75
N TYR A 214 -8.76 21.77 -2.01
CA TYR A 214 -7.40 22.08 -2.46
C TYR A 214 -7.25 22.11 -3.98
N THR A 215 -8.11 21.41 -4.72
CA THR A 215 -8.04 21.35 -6.18
C THR A 215 -9.11 22.20 -6.88
N GLY A 216 -10.21 22.51 -6.20
CA GLY A 216 -11.40 23.13 -6.80
C GLY A 216 -12.23 22.17 -7.69
N ASP A 217 -11.78 20.92 -7.87
CA ASP A 217 -12.48 19.94 -8.70
C ASP A 217 -13.67 19.33 -7.93
N ASN A 218 -14.88 19.71 -8.34
CA ASN A 218 -16.14 19.20 -7.80
C ASN A 218 -16.71 18.02 -8.58
N ALA A 219 -16.03 17.56 -9.64
CA ALA A 219 -16.51 16.44 -10.43
C ALA A 219 -16.42 15.14 -9.61
N PHE A 220 -17.56 14.46 -9.54
CA PHE A 220 -17.67 13.11 -9.06
C PHE A 220 -17.30 12.14 -10.17
#